data_AF-A0A950XE93-F1
#
_entry.id   AF-A0A950XE93-F1
#
_cell.length_a   1.000
_cell.length_b   1.000
_cell.length_c   1.000
_cell.angle_alpha   90.00
_cell.angle_beta   90.00
_cell.angle_gamma   90.00
#
_symmetry.space_group_name_H-M   'P 1'
#
loop_
_entity.id
_entity.type
_entity.pdbx_description
1 polymer ?
#
loop_
_entity_poly.entity_id
_entity_poly.type
_entity_poly.pdbx_seq_one_letter_code
_entity_poly.pdbx_strand_id
1 'polypeptide(L)'
;RYVLPVLPLFYIAVAIALMYVPKWITIAATAVLTAGLIANLFWNPPWPFPYENNYAMVDFVRLQQLGAGFAERNLADRTIATAWPYTAAFQDPDYGFVQRKLDVVETGDFHASSIRALPPRTFDALITFTRTWAPENFVMSNSLVRRFLAHFYDWAPDITPEQCMKLGLSETVSWDLRGQEITIYVRKGSAPANQARLHNPAQM
;
A
#
# COMPACT_ATOMS: atom_id res chain seq x y z
N ARG A 1 0.09 19.09 -21.58
CA ARG A 1 0.45 19.42 -22.98
C ARG A 1 0.92 20.86 -23.17
N TYR A 2 0.40 21.85 -22.43
CA TYR A 2 0.79 23.27 -22.55
C TYR A 2 2.18 23.64 -21.98
N VAL A 3 2.83 22.77 -21.19
CA VAL A 3 4.12 23.07 -20.54
C VAL A 3 5.33 22.52 -21.33
N LEU A 4 5.10 21.66 -22.32
CA LEU A 4 6.16 21.00 -23.10
C LEU A 4 7.16 21.98 -23.74
N PRO A 5 6.72 23.10 -24.35
CA PRO A 5 7.65 24.11 -24.88
C PRO A 5 8.38 24.94 -23.81
N VAL A 6 7.88 24.99 -22.59
CA VAL A 6 8.47 25.78 -21.48
C VAL A 6 9.65 25.03 -20.85
N LEU A 7 9.63 23.69 -20.87
CA LEU A 7 10.67 22.86 -20.27
C LEU A 7 12.07 23.17 -20.83
N PRO A 8 12.31 23.23 -22.16
CA PRO A 8 13.63 23.60 -22.69
C PRO A 8 14.12 24.96 -22.22
N LEU A 9 13.24 25.98 -22.21
CA LEU A 9 13.58 27.33 -21.74
C LEU A 9 13.96 27.33 -20.26
N PHE A 10 13.20 26.60 -19.44
CA PHE A 10 13.50 26.42 -18.02
C PHE A 10 14.86 25.74 -17.82
N TYR A 11 15.15 24.65 -18.54
CA TYR A 11 16.43 23.94 -18.42
C TYR A 11 17.62 24.79 -18.89
N ILE A 12 17.46 25.59 -19.96
CA ILE A 12 18.49 26.55 -20.39
C ILE A 12 18.74 27.58 -19.29
N ALA A 13 17.69 28.16 -18.70
CA ALA A 13 17.82 29.14 -17.62
C ALA A 13 18.52 28.54 -16.39
N VAL A 14 18.15 27.31 -16.00
CA VAL A 14 18.81 26.57 -14.90
C VAL A 14 20.28 26.29 -15.23
N ALA A 15 20.60 25.85 -16.45
CA ALA A 15 21.97 25.57 -16.87
C ALA A 15 22.85 26.83 -16.82
N ILE A 16 22.33 27.96 -17.31
CA ILE A 16 23.01 29.26 -17.22
C ILE A 16 23.21 29.66 -15.75
N ALA A 17 22.18 29.53 -14.90
CA ALA A 17 22.28 29.85 -13.48
C ALA A 17 23.36 29.01 -12.78
N LEU A 18 23.46 27.72 -13.10
CA LEU A 18 24.47 26.82 -12.56
C LEU A 18 25.90 27.19 -12.96
N MET A 19 26.11 27.83 -14.12
CA MET A 19 27.44 28.32 -14.54
C MET A 19 27.98 29.43 -13.63
N TYR A 20 27.11 30.18 -12.95
CA TYR A 20 27.52 31.23 -12.02
C TYR A 20 27.76 30.72 -10.60
N VAL A 21 27.46 29.44 -10.32
CA VAL A 21 27.68 28.86 -9.00
C VAL A 21 29.15 28.44 -8.86
N PRO A 22 29.85 28.82 -7.76
CA PRO A 22 31.20 28.38 -7.49
C PRO A 22 31.33 26.84 -7.55
N LYS A 23 32.40 26.33 -8.16
CA LYS A 23 32.62 24.89 -8.34
C LYS A 23 32.52 24.09 -7.04
N TRP A 24 33.05 24.61 -5.94
CA TRP A 24 33.02 23.93 -4.65
C TRP A 24 31.59 23.79 -4.09
N ILE A 25 30.73 24.80 -4.29
CA ILE A 25 29.30 24.76 -3.93
C ILE A 25 28.60 23.71 -4.79
N THR A 26 28.87 23.67 -6.08
CA THR A 26 28.29 22.68 -7.00
C THR A 26 28.66 21.25 -6.60
N ILE A 27 29.93 21.02 -6.24
CA ILE A 27 30.41 19.71 -5.76
C ILE A 27 29.72 19.34 -4.45
N ALA A 28 29.67 20.26 -3.47
CA ALA A 28 29.03 20.01 -2.18
C ALA A 28 27.53 19.72 -2.34
N ALA A 29 26.81 20.52 -3.13
CA ALA A 29 25.39 20.32 -3.40
C ALA A 29 25.12 18.98 -4.08
N THR A 30 25.92 18.63 -5.11
CA THR A 30 25.82 17.34 -5.77
C THR A 30 26.06 16.18 -4.81
N ALA A 31 27.07 16.29 -3.95
CA ALA A 31 27.38 15.27 -2.95
C ALA A 31 26.23 15.08 -1.94
N VAL A 32 25.67 16.18 -1.41
CA VAL A 32 24.54 16.15 -0.48
C VAL A 32 23.30 15.56 -1.14
N LEU A 33 22.97 15.97 -2.37
CA LEU A 33 21.82 15.45 -3.11
C LEU A 33 21.98 13.95 -3.41
N THR A 34 23.18 13.52 -3.79
CA THR A 34 23.48 12.11 -4.04
C THR A 34 23.35 11.29 -2.76
N ALA A 35 23.91 11.78 -1.65
CA ALA A 35 23.77 11.14 -0.36
C ALA A 35 22.30 11.05 0.09
N GLY A 36 21.53 12.12 -0.11
CA GLY A 36 20.09 12.15 0.16
C GLY A 36 19.31 11.16 -0.69
N LEU A 37 19.61 11.06 -1.99
CA LEU A 37 18.99 10.09 -2.88
C LEU A 37 19.29 8.65 -2.45
N ILE A 38 20.55 8.35 -2.11
CA ILE A 38 20.95 7.03 -1.60
C ILE A 38 20.25 6.73 -0.28
N ALA A 39 20.19 7.68 0.65
CA ALA A 39 19.49 7.51 1.92
C ALA A 39 17.99 7.25 1.72
N ASN A 40 17.36 7.96 0.78
CA ASN A 40 15.94 7.82 0.46
C ASN A 40 15.57 6.42 -0.05
N LEU A 41 16.52 5.65 -0.62
CA LEU A 41 16.26 4.26 -1.01
C LEU A 41 15.94 3.36 0.18
N PHE A 42 16.48 3.65 1.36
CA PHE A 42 16.38 2.78 2.54
C PHE A 42 15.50 3.35 3.65
N TRP A 43 15.21 4.64 3.62
CA TRP A 43 14.46 5.33 4.67
C TRP A 43 13.10 5.81 4.16
N ASN A 44 12.05 5.49 4.92
CA ASN A 44 10.70 5.97 4.64
C ASN A 44 10.50 7.35 5.29
N PRO A 45 10.18 8.40 4.51
CA PRO A 45 10.00 9.74 5.05
C PRO A 45 8.75 9.85 5.95
N PRO A 46 8.68 10.82 6.86
CA PRO A 46 7.52 11.03 7.75
C PRO A 46 6.29 11.68 7.08
N TRP A 47 6.25 11.76 5.74
CA TRP A 47 5.11 12.28 4.96
C TRP A 47 4.65 11.24 3.94
N PRO A 48 3.41 11.37 3.40
CA PRO A 48 2.90 10.39 2.46
C PRO A 48 3.72 10.31 1.17
N PHE A 49 4.01 9.09 0.71
CA PHE A 49 4.71 8.88 -0.56
C PHE A 49 4.29 7.55 -1.23
N PRO A 50 4.34 7.47 -2.57
CA PRO A 50 4.18 6.21 -3.31
C PRO A 50 5.36 5.26 -3.08
N TYR A 51 5.09 3.98 -2.83
CA TYR A 51 6.13 3.00 -2.50
C TYR A 51 7.19 2.82 -3.59
N GLU A 52 6.86 3.11 -4.84
CA GLU A 52 7.73 3.02 -6.03
C GLU A 52 8.96 3.93 -5.95
N ASN A 53 8.97 4.89 -5.03
CA ASN A 53 10.08 5.84 -4.88
C ASN A 53 11.28 5.28 -4.09
N ASN A 54 11.16 4.12 -3.41
CA ASN A 54 12.25 3.50 -2.66
C ASN A 54 12.06 1.97 -2.46
N TYR A 55 12.87 1.35 -1.59
CA TYR A 55 12.75 -0.09 -1.30
C TYR A 55 11.47 -0.50 -0.54
N ALA A 56 10.61 0.45 -0.16
CA ALA A 56 9.27 0.13 0.35
C ALA A 56 8.45 -0.66 -0.68
N MET A 57 8.68 -0.48 -1.98
CA MET A 57 8.04 -1.31 -3.01
C MET A 57 8.43 -2.80 -2.91
N VAL A 58 9.68 -3.09 -2.55
CA VAL A 58 10.14 -4.48 -2.35
C VAL A 58 9.45 -5.08 -1.12
N ASP A 59 9.33 -4.29 -0.05
CA ASP A 59 8.64 -4.69 1.17
C ASP A 59 7.14 -4.91 0.90
N PHE A 60 6.51 -4.03 0.13
CA PHE A 60 5.13 -4.17 -0.35
C PHE A 60 4.93 -5.50 -1.09
N VAL A 61 5.73 -5.77 -2.13
CA VAL A 61 5.62 -7.00 -2.93
C VAL A 61 5.81 -8.24 -2.06
N ARG A 62 6.73 -8.23 -1.09
CA ARG A 62 6.95 -9.35 -0.16
C ARG A 62 5.73 -9.61 0.72
N LEU A 63 5.13 -8.56 1.27
CA LEU A 63 3.89 -8.70 2.06
C LEU A 63 2.75 -9.27 1.22
N GLN A 64 2.60 -8.78 -0.02
CA GLN A 64 1.61 -9.33 -0.96
C GLN A 64 1.92 -10.80 -1.30
N GLN A 65 3.17 -11.20 -1.49
CA GLN A 65 3.50 -12.62 -1.70
C GLN A 65 3.17 -13.50 -0.49
N LEU A 66 3.43 -13.01 0.74
CA LEU A 66 3.09 -13.71 1.97
C LEU A 66 1.57 -13.90 2.13
N GLY A 67 0.80 -12.82 1.93
CA GLY A 67 -0.65 -12.88 1.98
C GLY A 67 -1.24 -13.78 0.90
N ALA A 68 -0.66 -13.76 -0.32
CA ALA A 68 -1.13 -14.52 -1.46
C ALA A 68 -0.91 -16.01 -1.24
N GLY A 69 0.29 -16.38 -0.79
CA GLY A 69 0.58 -17.77 -0.43
C GLY A 69 -0.32 -18.27 0.71
N PHE A 70 -0.66 -17.42 1.68
CA PHE A 70 -1.63 -17.79 2.71
C PHE A 70 -3.03 -17.98 2.13
N ALA A 71 -3.51 -17.06 1.30
CA ALA A 71 -4.82 -17.12 0.67
C ALA A 71 -4.96 -18.36 -0.20
N GLU A 72 -3.95 -18.67 -1.02
CA GLU A 72 -3.95 -19.85 -1.89
C GLU A 72 -3.99 -21.17 -1.12
N ARG A 73 -3.33 -21.23 0.05
CA ARG A 73 -3.32 -22.44 0.89
C ARG A 73 -4.58 -22.61 1.74
N ASN A 74 -5.17 -21.52 2.23
CA ASN A 74 -6.20 -21.57 3.27
C ASN A 74 -7.58 -21.09 2.80
N LEU A 75 -7.66 -20.35 1.69
CA LEU A 75 -8.87 -19.68 1.22
C LEU A 75 -9.20 -20.02 -0.24
N ALA A 76 -8.60 -21.06 -0.83
CA ALA A 76 -8.80 -21.41 -2.24
C ALA A 76 -10.26 -21.69 -2.63
N ASP A 77 -11.04 -22.26 -1.71
CA ASP A 77 -12.46 -22.57 -1.93
C ASP A 77 -13.40 -21.44 -1.47
N ARG A 78 -12.89 -20.21 -1.35
CA ARG A 78 -13.63 -19.05 -0.87
C ARG A 78 -13.57 -17.90 -1.85
N THR A 79 -14.64 -17.11 -1.84
CA THR A 79 -14.63 -15.81 -2.50
C THR A 79 -13.95 -14.77 -1.61
N ILE A 80 -12.87 -14.18 -2.13
CA ILE A 80 -12.01 -13.22 -1.43
C ILE A 80 -12.28 -11.80 -1.95
N ALA A 81 -12.67 -10.88 -1.06
CA ALA A 81 -12.74 -9.47 -1.36
C ALA A 81 -11.38 -8.78 -1.16
N THR A 82 -10.90 -8.03 -2.15
CA THR A 82 -9.73 -7.16 -2.00
C THR A 82 -9.72 -6.04 -3.06
N ALA A 83 -8.79 -5.10 -2.98
CA ALA A 83 -8.66 -4.00 -3.93
C ALA A 83 -7.56 -4.29 -4.98
N TRP A 84 -7.65 -3.64 -6.15
CA TRP A 84 -6.55 -3.60 -7.12
C TRP A 84 -5.30 -2.99 -6.48
N PRO A 85 -4.08 -3.51 -6.72
CA PRO A 85 -3.69 -4.49 -7.75
C PRO A 85 -3.88 -5.97 -7.40
N TYR A 86 -4.30 -6.27 -6.17
CA TYR A 86 -4.23 -7.62 -5.65
C TYR A 86 -5.33 -8.55 -6.19
N THR A 87 -6.46 -7.97 -6.59
CA THR A 87 -7.50 -8.67 -7.37
C THR A 87 -6.92 -9.26 -8.66
N ALA A 88 -6.15 -8.49 -9.41
CA ALA A 88 -5.50 -8.96 -10.64
C ALA A 88 -4.46 -10.04 -10.34
N ALA A 89 -3.64 -9.84 -9.30
CA ALA A 89 -2.63 -10.80 -8.87
C ALA A 89 -3.21 -12.18 -8.49
N PHE A 90 -4.44 -12.22 -7.98
CA PHE A 90 -5.14 -13.47 -7.65
C PHE A 90 -5.88 -14.10 -8.83
N GLN A 91 -6.30 -13.29 -9.81
CA GLN A 91 -7.01 -13.79 -10.99
C GLN A 91 -6.08 -14.38 -12.04
N ASP A 92 -4.84 -13.90 -12.10
CA ASP A 92 -3.87 -14.22 -13.13
C ASP A 92 -2.55 -14.70 -12.50
N PRO A 93 -2.29 -16.03 -12.52
CA PRO A 93 -1.04 -16.61 -12.01
C PRO A 93 0.24 -16.09 -12.67
N ASP A 94 0.16 -15.50 -13.87
CA ASP A 94 1.34 -14.99 -14.58
C ASP A 94 2.01 -13.81 -13.85
N TYR A 95 1.30 -13.16 -12.93
CA TYR A 95 1.89 -12.15 -12.02
C TYR A 95 2.80 -12.76 -10.94
N GLY A 96 2.80 -14.09 -10.75
CA GLY A 96 3.71 -14.78 -9.83
C GLY A 96 3.38 -14.67 -8.34
N PHE A 97 2.19 -14.18 -7.98
CA PHE A 97 1.73 -14.13 -6.57
C PHE A 97 1.04 -15.43 -6.13
N VAL A 98 0.36 -16.10 -7.06
CA VAL A 98 -0.33 -17.38 -6.85
C VAL A 98 0.02 -18.33 -7.97
N GLN A 99 -0.07 -19.63 -7.73
CA GLN A 99 0.12 -20.69 -8.73
C GLN A 99 -1.21 -21.04 -9.43
N ARG A 100 -2.34 -20.86 -8.74
CA ARG A 100 -3.68 -21.07 -9.27
C ARG A 100 -4.56 -19.85 -9.03
N LYS A 101 -5.44 -19.60 -9.99
CA LYS A 101 -6.47 -18.56 -9.90
C LYS A 101 -7.34 -18.77 -8.66
N LEU A 102 -7.59 -17.68 -7.93
CA LEU A 102 -8.52 -17.65 -6.79
C LEU A 102 -9.84 -16.96 -7.18
N ASP A 103 -10.90 -17.28 -6.46
CA ASP A 103 -12.19 -16.58 -6.61
C ASP A 103 -12.15 -15.26 -5.84
N VAL A 104 -12.30 -14.14 -6.56
CA VAL A 104 -12.11 -12.80 -5.99
C VAL A 104 -13.14 -11.79 -6.45
N VAL A 105 -13.44 -10.86 -5.57
CA VAL A 105 -14.34 -9.72 -5.81
C VAL A 105 -13.58 -8.44 -5.51
N GLU A 106 -13.63 -7.50 -6.44
CA GLU A 106 -12.96 -6.21 -6.28
C GLU A 106 -13.77 -5.25 -5.41
N THR A 107 -13.11 -4.64 -4.43
CA THR A 107 -13.72 -3.66 -3.52
C THR A 107 -13.53 -2.21 -3.95
N GLY A 108 -12.65 -1.94 -4.93
CA GLY A 108 -12.23 -0.61 -5.39
C GLY A 108 -11.27 0.10 -4.42
N ASP A 109 -11.67 0.22 -3.16
CA ASP A 109 -10.85 0.71 -2.05
C ASP A 109 -11.13 -0.09 -0.76
N PHE A 110 -10.51 0.31 0.35
CA PHE A 110 -10.74 -0.30 1.66
C PHE A 110 -11.60 0.57 2.58
N HIS A 111 -12.28 1.58 2.05
CA HIS A 111 -13.19 2.40 2.86
C HIS A 111 -14.40 1.56 3.29
N ALA A 112 -14.86 1.78 4.52
CA ALA A 112 -15.99 1.04 5.07
C ALA A 112 -17.28 1.17 4.24
N SER A 113 -17.46 2.28 3.52
CA SER A 113 -18.58 2.49 2.59
C SER A 113 -18.52 1.53 1.41
N SER A 114 -17.36 1.38 0.78
CA SER A 114 -17.16 0.55 -0.41
C SER A 114 -17.31 -0.94 -0.07
N ILE A 115 -16.73 -1.38 1.06
CA ILE A 115 -16.91 -2.75 1.54
C ILE A 115 -18.38 -3.08 1.84
N ARG A 116 -19.13 -2.13 2.40
CA ARG A 116 -20.57 -2.30 2.70
C ARG A 116 -21.47 -2.22 1.47
N ALA A 117 -21.02 -1.55 0.41
CA ALA A 117 -21.75 -1.47 -0.84
C ALA A 117 -21.72 -2.79 -1.63
N LEU A 118 -20.75 -3.66 -1.35
CA LEU A 118 -20.73 -5.02 -1.89
C LEU A 118 -21.98 -5.78 -1.43
N PRO A 119 -22.57 -6.64 -2.28
CA PRO A 119 -23.77 -7.34 -1.89
C PRO A 119 -23.49 -8.24 -0.67
N PRO A 120 -24.47 -8.38 0.26
CA PRO A 120 -24.27 -9.17 1.46
C PRO A 120 -23.91 -10.62 1.12
N ARG A 121 -22.93 -11.18 1.83
CA ARG A 121 -22.46 -12.57 1.66
C ARG A 121 -21.89 -12.92 0.28
N THR A 122 -21.49 -11.92 -0.51
CA THR A 122 -20.77 -12.17 -1.77
C THR A 122 -19.33 -12.61 -1.53
N PHE A 123 -18.79 -12.43 -0.33
CA PHE A 123 -17.45 -12.86 0.03
C PHE A 123 -17.35 -13.43 1.45
N ASP A 124 -16.41 -14.36 1.60
CA ASP A 124 -16.11 -15.10 2.84
C ASP A 124 -14.82 -14.64 3.51
N ALA A 125 -13.95 -13.97 2.76
CA ALA A 125 -12.72 -13.39 3.27
C ALA A 125 -12.51 -11.98 2.72
N LEU A 126 -11.87 -11.13 3.51
CA LEU A 126 -11.46 -9.78 3.12
C LEU A 126 -9.95 -9.67 3.36
N ILE A 127 -9.21 -9.26 2.34
CA ILE A 127 -7.77 -8.99 2.47
C ILE A 127 -7.54 -7.49 2.25
N THR A 128 -7.08 -6.82 3.30
CA THR A 128 -6.73 -5.40 3.30
C THR A 128 -5.21 -5.25 3.34
N PHE A 129 -4.70 -4.17 2.78
CA PHE A 129 -3.28 -3.83 2.87
C PHE A 129 -3.08 -2.32 2.82
N THR A 130 -1.96 -1.84 3.35
CA THR A 130 -1.61 -0.42 3.26
C THR A 130 -1.35 -0.05 1.80
N ARG A 131 -2.19 0.83 1.24
CA ARG A 131 -2.11 1.24 -0.18
C ARG A 131 -1.15 2.38 -0.43
N THR A 132 -0.87 3.17 0.59
CA THR A 132 0.01 4.34 0.51
C THR A 132 0.68 4.51 1.84
N TRP A 133 1.99 4.78 1.83
CA TRP A 133 2.68 5.13 3.05
C TRP A 133 2.03 6.38 3.64
N ALA A 134 1.46 6.28 4.83
CA ALA A 134 0.82 7.38 5.52
C ALA A 134 0.94 7.16 7.04
N PRO A 135 2.12 7.44 7.62
CA PRO A 135 2.32 7.25 9.05
C PRO A 135 1.30 8.13 9.79
N GLU A 136 0.66 7.57 10.82
CA GLU A 136 -0.34 8.28 11.64
C GLU A 136 0.24 9.54 12.31
N ASN A 137 1.57 9.61 12.35
CA ASN A 137 2.31 10.56 13.15
C ASN A 137 2.71 11.77 12.29
N PHE A 138 2.09 12.91 12.59
CA PHE A 138 2.45 14.30 12.29
C PHE A 138 1.61 15.02 11.22
N VAL A 139 1.54 14.54 9.97
CA VAL A 139 0.82 15.25 8.90
C VAL A 139 -0.65 14.83 8.83
N MET A 140 -0.90 13.52 8.89
CA MET A 140 -2.24 12.94 8.83
C MET A 140 -3.03 13.12 10.14
N SER A 141 -2.43 13.51 11.26
CA SER A 141 -3.17 13.80 12.50
C SER A 141 -3.90 15.15 12.47
N ASN A 142 -3.55 16.04 11.54
CA ASN A 142 -4.16 17.37 11.44
C ASN A 142 -5.51 17.33 10.71
N SER A 143 -6.57 17.82 11.36
CA SER A 143 -7.93 17.83 10.83
C SER A 143 -8.10 18.71 9.58
N LEU A 144 -7.31 19.78 9.43
CA LEU A 144 -7.33 20.64 8.24
C LEU A 144 -6.76 19.91 7.02
N VAL A 145 -5.68 19.17 7.22
CA VAL A 145 -5.05 18.36 6.16
C VAL A 145 -6.01 17.27 5.70
N ARG A 146 -6.63 16.54 6.64
CA ARG A 146 -7.65 15.53 6.31
C ARG A 146 -8.81 16.12 5.52
N ARG A 147 -9.29 17.30 5.90
CA ARG A 147 -10.40 17.96 5.20
C ARG A 147 -10.01 18.39 3.78
N PHE A 148 -8.79 18.91 3.60
CA PHE A 148 -8.27 19.24 2.28
C PHE A 148 -8.14 18.00 1.40
N LEU A 149 -7.55 16.92 1.93
CA LEU A 149 -7.40 15.66 1.21
C LEU A 149 -8.74 15.00 0.88
N ALA A 150 -9.70 15.01 1.80
CA ALA A 150 -11.04 14.50 1.54
C ALA A 150 -11.74 15.30 0.41
N HIS A 151 -11.54 16.62 0.35
CA HIS A 151 -12.20 17.45 -0.66
C HIS A 151 -11.58 17.34 -2.06
N PHE A 152 -10.25 17.29 -2.15
CA PHE A 152 -9.55 17.33 -3.45
C PHE A 152 -9.02 15.97 -3.92
N TYR A 153 -8.89 15.00 -3.02
CA TYR A 153 -8.23 13.71 -3.28
C TYR A 153 -9.07 12.50 -2.81
N ASP A 154 -10.33 12.71 -2.41
CA ASP A 154 -11.26 11.65 -1.97
C ASP A 154 -10.68 10.72 -0.88
N TRP A 155 -9.85 11.29 0.00
CA TRP A 155 -9.21 10.54 1.06
C TRP A 155 -10.21 10.17 2.16
N ALA A 156 -10.26 8.88 2.52
CA ALA A 156 -10.91 8.41 3.74
C ALA A 156 -10.04 7.33 4.43
N PRO A 157 -10.25 7.06 5.72
CA PRO A 157 -9.55 5.98 6.39
C PRO A 157 -10.07 4.62 5.93
N ASP A 158 -9.17 3.65 5.90
CA ASP A 158 -9.50 2.25 5.63
C ASP A 158 -10.41 1.66 6.74
N ILE A 159 -11.07 0.57 6.42
CA ILE A 159 -12.00 -0.14 7.30
C ILE A 159 -11.27 -0.65 8.55
N THR A 160 -11.84 -0.37 9.73
CA THR A 160 -11.23 -0.77 11.00
C THR A 160 -11.54 -2.23 11.36
N PRO A 161 -10.72 -2.90 12.19
CA PRO A 161 -11.00 -4.25 12.67
C PRO A 161 -12.39 -4.38 13.32
N GLU A 162 -12.86 -3.38 14.07
CA GLU A 162 -14.19 -3.39 14.69
C GLU A 162 -15.30 -3.31 13.65
N GLN A 163 -15.08 -2.58 12.56
CA GLN A 163 -16.02 -2.52 11.44
C GLN A 163 -16.06 -3.85 10.69
N CYS A 164 -14.91 -4.52 10.49
CA CYS A 164 -14.84 -5.89 9.96
C CYS A 164 -15.60 -6.88 10.85
N MET A 165 -15.45 -6.79 12.17
CA MET A 165 -16.19 -7.62 13.14
C MET A 165 -17.70 -7.44 13.02
N LYS A 166 -18.19 -6.20 12.83
CA LYS A 166 -19.62 -5.93 12.59
C LYS A 166 -20.14 -6.56 11.30
N LEU A 167 -19.27 -6.80 10.32
CA LEU A 167 -19.59 -7.54 9.09
C LEU A 167 -19.50 -9.06 9.27
N GLY A 168 -19.20 -9.55 10.48
CA GLY A 168 -19.03 -10.97 10.77
C GLY A 168 -17.67 -11.54 10.35
N LEU A 169 -16.70 -10.67 10.07
CA LEU A 169 -15.34 -11.05 9.70
C LEU A 169 -14.44 -10.96 10.94
N SER A 170 -13.65 -12.00 11.19
CA SER A 170 -12.63 -11.99 12.25
C SER A 170 -11.24 -11.99 11.65
N GLU A 171 -10.35 -11.18 12.21
CA GLU A 171 -8.94 -11.19 11.86
C GLU A 171 -8.36 -12.58 12.11
N THR A 172 -7.74 -13.13 11.08
CA THR A 172 -7.13 -14.45 11.12
C THR A 172 -5.62 -14.34 11.20
N VAL A 173 -5.04 -13.42 10.44
CA VAL A 173 -3.61 -13.15 10.41
C VAL A 173 -3.35 -11.72 9.91
N SER A 174 -2.34 -11.09 10.49
CA SER A 174 -1.79 -9.80 10.02
C SER A 174 -0.28 -9.89 9.99
N TRP A 175 0.33 -9.28 8.97
CA TRP A 175 1.78 -9.12 8.87
C TRP A 175 2.11 -7.64 8.70
N ASP A 176 3.12 -7.18 9.45
CA ASP A 176 3.71 -5.86 9.28
C ASP A 176 5.15 -5.99 8.76
N LEU A 177 5.52 -5.13 7.82
CA LEU A 177 6.90 -4.94 7.38
C LEU A 177 7.18 -3.46 7.19
N ARG A 178 7.96 -2.90 8.13
CA ARG A 178 8.42 -1.50 8.09
C ARG A 178 7.27 -0.49 7.99
N GLY A 179 6.18 -0.75 8.71
CA GLY A 179 5.00 0.12 8.77
C GLY A 179 4.06 -0.03 7.57
N GLN A 180 4.24 -1.07 6.76
CA GLN A 180 3.22 -1.54 5.83
C GLN A 180 2.58 -2.78 6.42
N GLU A 181 1.27 -2.90 6.28
CA GLU A 181 0.50 -4.01 6.83
C GLU A 181 -0.31 -4.71 5.73
N ILE A 182 -0.48 -6.02 5.87
CA ILE A 182 -1.48 -6.81 5.16
C ILE A 182 -2.24 -7.69 6.14
N THR A 183 -3.56 -7.59 6.13
CA THR A 183 -4.44 -8.23 7.11
C THR A 183 -5.50 -9.05 6.40
N ILE A 184 -5.72 -10.27 6.89
CA ILE A 184 -6.69 -11.21 6.34
C ILE A 184 -7.79 -11.44 7.37
N TYR A 185 -9.00 -11.05 7.00
CA TYR A 185 -10.21 -11.29 7.78
C TYR A 185 -11.04 -12.41 7.14
N VAL A 186 -11.60 -13.28 7.96
CA VAL A 186 -12.37 -14.44 7.51
C VAL A 186 -13.70 -14.50 8.24
N ARG A 187 -14.78 -14.80 7.52
CA ARG A 187 -16.12 -14.93 8.08
C ARG A 187 -16.22 -16.18 8.97
N LYS A 188 -16.71 -16.00 10.20
CA LYS A 188 -16.98 -17.13 11.11
C LYS A 188 -18.18 -17.94 10.58
N GLY A 189 -17.95 -19.18 10.17
CA GLY A 189 -18.99 -20.10 9.69
C GLY A 189 -18.62 -20.84 8.40
N SER A 190 -17.72 -20.27 7.60
CA SER A 190 -16.95 -20.98 6.59
C SER A 190 -15.58 -21.23 7.24
N ALA A 191 -15.07 -22.47 7.35
CA ALA A 191 -13.73 -22.80 7.89
C ALA A 191 -13.08 -23.92 7.04
N PRO A 192 -11.76 -23.90 6.71
CA PRO A 192 -11.00 -25.13 6.66
C PRO A 192 -10.29 -25.33 8.00
N ALA A 193 -10.09 -26.60 8.35
CA ALA A 193 -9.46 -27.04 9.58
C ALA A 193 -7.94 -26.78 9.54
N ASN A 194 -7.48 -25.67 10.10
CA ASN A 194 -6.31 -25.63 11.00
C ASN A 194 -6.05 -24.19 11.45
N GLN A 195 -6.57 -23.82 12.63
CA GLN A 195 -6.17 -22.58 13.30
C GLN A 195 -4.89 -22.82 14.10
N ALA A 196 -3.75 -22.79 13.42
CA ALA A 196 -2.48 -22.52 14.09
C ALA A 196 -2.27 -21.01 14.09
N ARG A 197 -2.44 -20.37 15.25
CA ARG A 197 -1.98 -18.99 15.49
C ARG A 197 -0.47 -18.95 15.21
N LEU A 198 -0.07 -18.47 14.04
CA LEU A 198 1.34 -18.20 13.77
C LEU A 198 1.69 -16.83 14.34
N HIS A 199 2.51 -16.90 15.38
CA HIS A 199 3.11 -15.77 16.06
C HIS A 199 4.05 -15.00 15.11
N ASN A 200 3.98 -13.68 15.19
CA ASN A 200 4.73 -12.71 14.40
C ASN A 200 6.26 -12.89 14.53
N PRO A 201 7.04 -13.15 13.46
CA PRO A 201 8.49 -13.12 13.50
C PRO A 201 8.98 -11.71 13.13
N ALA A 202 8.69 -10.72 13.97
CA ALA A 202 9.21 -9.35 13.82
C ALA A 202 10.09 -8.92 15.01
N GLN A 203 10.76 -9.88 15.64
CA GLN A 203 11.83 -9.62 16.62
C GLN A 203 13.09 -10.41 16.24
N MET A 204 13.80 -9.96 15.20
CA MET A 204 15.25 -10.15 15.02
C MET A 204 15.81 -9.04 14.13
#